data_AF-A0A6A4ZYF4-F1
#
_entry.id   AF-A0A6A4ZYF4-F1
#
_cell.length_a   1.000
_cell.length_b   1.000
_cell.length_c   1.000
_cell.angle_alpha   90.00
_cell.angle_beta   90.00
_cell.angle_gamma   90.00
#
_symmetry.space_group_name_H-M   'P 1'
#
loop_
_entity.id
_entity.type
_entity.pdbx_description
1 polymer ?
#
loop_
_entity_poly.entity_id
_entity_poly.type
_entity_poly.pdbx_seq_one_letter_code
_entity_poly.pdbx_strand_id
1 'polypeptide(L)'
;MIPAPHSALSQAPMSVARTLYLTDAQQTDIYHQSRNHAVSFLQNSLSDLHEWEFISEKKSVQFYRKKSNDGTTYTINGITRIVADLDETMRTLYCDNSTSLSDLFSQLHDDAFADGAVLAALPGKRDPSGICREQCSIKTLSFRPFNAMDKARQYTVVDYCTIRTGKTDEGGSVDATDNRLGIQL
;
A
#
# COMPACT_ATOMS: atom_id res chain seq x y z
N MET A 1 25.41 -51.45 4.53
CA MET A 1 25.22 -50.14 3.89
C MET A 1 23.72 -49.89 3.82
N ILE A 2 23.22 -48.89 4.55
CA ILE A 2 21.79 -48.53 4.59
C ILE A 2 21.63 -47.32 3.66
N PRO A 3 20.67 -47.30 2.70
CA PRO A 3 20.46 -46.13 1.87
C PRO A 3 19.72 -45.04 2.65
N ALA A 4 20.17 -43.79 2.49
CA ALA A 4 19.54 -42.62 3.07
C ALA A 4 18.15 -42.39 2.42
N PRO A 5 17.14 -41.92 3.17
CA PRO A 5 15.84 -41.62 2.59
C PRO A 5 15.94 -40.34 1.77
N HIS A 6 15.46 -40.39 0.53
CA HIS A 6 15.17 -39.21 -0.26
C HIS A 6 14.17 -38.34 0.50
N SER A 7 14.60 -37.16 0.93
CA SER A 7 13.69 -36.10 1.38
C SER A 7 12.85 -35.69 0.17
N ALA A 8 11.61 -36.17 0.13
CA ALA A 8 10.59 -35.60 -0.73
C ALA A 8 10.40 -34.14 -0.29
N LEU A 9 10.91 -33.21 -1.10
CA LEU A 9 10.53 -31.81 -1.03
C LEU A 9 9.01 -31.75 -1.22
N SER A 10 8.30 -31.59 -0.10
CA SER A 10 6.89 -31.26 -0.10
C SER A 10 6.75 -29.91 -0.80
N GLN A 11 6.40 -29.94 -2.09
CA GLN A 11 5.90 -28.77 -2.78
C GLN A 11 4.58 -28.44 -2.10
N ALA A 12 4.61 -27.45 -1.20
CA ALA A 12 3.40 -26.82 -0.72
C ALA A 12 2.59 -26.39 -1.96
N PRO A 13 1.29 -26.73 -2.05
CA PRO A 13 0.49 -26.33 -3.19
C PRO A 13 0.51 -24.79 -3.26
N MET A 14 0.96 -24.24 -4.38
CA MET A 14 0.76 -22.83 -4.67
C MET A 14 -0.73 -22.56 -4.56
N SER A 15 -1.11 -21.76 -3.56
CA SER A 15 -2.50 -21.34 -3.41
C SER A 15 -2.86 -20.55 -4.65
N VAL A 16 -3.65 -21.14 -5.55
CA VAL A 16 -4.21 -20.39 -6.67
C VAL A 16 -5.24 -19.44 -6.06
N ALA A 17 -4.80 -18.23 -5.75
CA ALA A 17 -5.67 -17.20 -5.23
C ALA A 17 -6.78 -16.93 -6.24
N ARG A 18 -8.03 -17.11 -5.81
CA ARG A 18 -9.19 -16.98 -6.68
C ARG A 18 -9.49 -15.51 -6.91
N THR A 19 -9.55 -15.10 -8.18
CA THR A 19 -10.01 -13.76 -8.57
C THR A 19 -11.41 -13.50 -8.01
N LEU A 20 -11.58 -12.34 -7.38
CA LEU A 20 -12.86 -11.84 -6.89
C LEU A 20 -13.59 -11.10 -8.01
N TYR A 21 -14.82 -11.52 -8.28
CA TYR A 21 -15.71 -10.82 -9.21
C TYR A 21 -16.62 -9.90 -8.40
N LEU A 22 -16.52 -8.59 -8.64
CA LEU A 22 -17.26 -7.55 -7.92
C LEU A 22 -18.28 -6.89 -8.85
N THR A 23 -19.49 -6.65 -8.36
CA THR A 23 -20.49 -5.85 -9.07
C THR A 23 -20.10 -4.37 -9.07
N ASP A 24 -20.64 -3.59 -10.01
CA ASP A 24 -20.37 -2.14 -10.09
C ASP A 24 -20.73 -1.39 -8.81
N ALA A 25 -21.79 -1.84 -8.12
CA ALA A 25 -22.19 -1.30 -6.81
C ALA A 25 -21.11 -1.57 -5.75
N GLN A 26 -20.62 -2.81 -5.65
CA GLN A 26 -19.55 -3.18 -4.72
C GLN A 26 -18.26 -2.40 -5.00
N GLN A 27 -17.90 -2.26 -6.28
CA GLN A 27 -16.71 -1.49 -6.67
C GLN A 27 -16.86 -0.01 -6.27
N THR A 28 -18.05 0.56 -6.46
CA THR A 28 -18.35 1.95 -6.07
C THR A 28 -18.27 2.16 -4.57
N ASP A 29 -18.84 1.25 -3.78
CA ASP A 29 -18.80 1.29 -2.32
C ASP A 29 -17.37 1.19 -1.80
N ILE A 30 -16.57 0.28 -2.35
CA ILE A 30 -15.15 0.13 -2.00
C ILE A 30 -14.40 1.43 -2.26
N TYR A 31 -14.56 2.04 -3.45
CA TYR A 31 -13.93 3.33 -3.76
C TYR A 31 -14.33 4.42 -2.76
N HIS A 32 -15.61 4.51 -2.41
CA HIS A 32 -16.11 5.55 -1.51
C HIS A 32 -15.57 5.37 -0.08
N GLN A 33 -15.54 4.14 0.42
CA GLN A 33 -14.98 3.83 1.74
C GLN A 33 -13.48 4.06 1.78
N SER A 34 -12.74 3.60 0.76
CA SER A 34 -11.30 3.77 0.65
C SER A 34 -10.88 5.23 0.57
N ARG A 35 -11.58 6.05 -0.22
CA ARG A 35 -11.32 7.49 -0.31
C ARG A 35 -11.49 8.19 1.04
N ASN A 36 -12.60 7.92 1.72
CA ASN A 36 -12.88 8.52 3.03
C ASN A 36 -11.83 8.10 4.07
N HIS A 37 -11.43 6.83 4.05
CA HIS A 37 -10.38 6.32 4.93
C HIS A 37 -9.02 6.99 4.64
N ALA A 38 -8.64 7.12 3.36
CA ALA A 38 -7.38 7.75 2.96
C ALA A 38 -7.33 9.23 3.36
N VAL A 39 -8.42 9.98 3.17
CA VAL A 39 -8.52 11.38 3.61
C VAL A 39 -8.35 11.49 5.11
N SER A 40 -9.06 10.66 5.89
CA SER A 40 -8.94 10.66 7.35
C SER A 40 -7.52 10.29 7.79
N PHE A 41 -6.89 9.29 7.16
CA PHE A 41 -5.52 8.91 7.46
C PHE A 41 -4.52 10.04 7.16
N LEU A 42 -4.63 10.70 6.01
CA LEU A 42 -3.74 11.81 5.64
C LEU A 42 -3.90 13.00 6.58
N GLN A 43 -5.15 13.36 6.90
CA GLN A 43 -5.44 14.41 7.87
C GLN A 43 -4.78 14.08 9.22
N ASN A 44 -4.99 12.87 9.75
CA ASN A 44 -4.45 12.48 11.05
C ASN A 44 -2.93 12.25 11.08
N SER A 45 -2.34 11.85 9.94
CA SER A 45 -0.93 11.42 9.87
C SER A 45 0.02 12.51 9.43
N LEU A 46 -0.48 13.51 8.69
CA LEU A 46 0.31 14.64 8.20
C LEU A 46 -0.03 15.95 8.95
N SER A 47 -1.14 16.01 9.70
CA SER A 47 -1.37 17.12 10.62
C SER A 47 -0.38 17.01 11.79
N ASP A 48 0.64 17.86 11.73
CA ASP A 48 1.65 18.11 12.75
C ASP A 48 2.59 16.94 13.10
N LEU A 49 3.63 16.75 12.28
CA LEU A 49 4.75 15.85 12.56
C LEU A 49 5.44 16.13 13.92
N HIS A 50 5.29 17.33 14.51
CA HIS A 50 5.89 17.65 15.81
C HIS A 50 5.20 16.91 16.96
N GLU A 51 3.96 16.45 16.78
CA GLU A 51 3.28 15.59 17.76
C GLU A 51 3.77 14.14 17.72
N TRP A 52 4.54 13.77 16.70
CA TRP A 52 5.03 12.40 16.52
C TRP A 52 6.38 12.22 17.20
N GLU A 53 6.52 11.11 17.91
CA GLU A 53 7.76 10.74 18.59
C GLU A 53 8.76 10.19 17.57
N PHE A 54 9.93 10.84 17.44
CA PHE A 54 11.03 10.28 16.67
C PHE A 54 11.56 8.99 17.32
N ILE A 55 11.63 7.90 16.54
CA ILE A 55 12.08 6.60 17.02
C ILE A 55 13.53 6.34 16.62
N SER A 56 13.84 6.47 15.33
CA SER A 56 15.15 6.14 14.77
C SER A 56 15.28 6.63 13.33
N GLU A 57 16.51 6.69 12.85
CA GLU A 57 16.83 6.82 11.43
C GLU A 57 17.64 5.60 10.99
N LYS A 58 17.23 4.96 9.88
CA LYS A 58 17.95 3.81 9.30
C LYS A 58 17.93 3.91 7.78
N LYS A 59 19.09 3.78 7.15
CA LYS A 59 19.23 3.80 5.68
C LYS A 59 18.51 4.99 5.01
N SER A 60 18.65 6.19 5.59
CA SER A 60 17.98 7.41 5.10
C SER A 60 16.44 7.37 5.12
N VAL A 61 15.89 6.55 6.03
CA VAL A 61 14.47 6.54 6.38
C VAL A 61 14.34 7.00 7.84
N GLN A 62 13.56 8.04 8.07
CA GLN A 62 13.23 8.55 9.39
C GLN A 62 11.92 7.93 9.88
N PHE A 63 11.94 7.35 11.07
CA PHE A 63 10.78 6.67 11.66
C PHE A 63 10.21 7.46 12.82
N TYR A 64 8.90 7.67 12.78
CA TYR A 64 8.13 8.38 13.79
C TYR A 64 6.98 7.50 14.31
N ARG A 65 6.57 7.71 15.56
CA ARG A 65 5.47 6.98 16.22
C ARG A 65 4.43 7.93 16.79
N LYS A 66 3.15 7.57 16.64
CA LYS A 66 2.05 8.15 17.43
C LYS A 66 1.27 7.02 18.10
N LYS A 67 1.14 7.04 19.43
CA LYS A 67 0.30 6.08 20.15
C LYS A 67 -1.16 6.50 20.06
N SER A 68 -2.07 5.54 19.96
CA SER A 68 -3.50 5.82 20.04
C SER A 68 -3.89 6.26 21.46
N ASN A 69 -4.99 7.01 21.58
CA ASN A 69 -5.46 7.54 22.86
C ASN A 69 -5.81 6.44 23.89
N ASP A 70 -6.21 5.26 23.41
CA ASP A 70 -6.50 4.09 24.25
C ASP A 70 -5.24 3.28 24.63
N GLY A 71 -4.07 3.63 24.08
CA GLY A 71 -2.78 3.01 24.37
C GLY A 71 -2.61 1.58 23.84
N THR A 72 -3.58 1.04 23.10
CA THR A 72 -3.54 -0.36 22.61
C THR A 72 -2.84 -0.50 21.27
N THR A 73 -2.82 0.57 20.47
CA THR A 73 -2.22 0.59 19.15
C THR A 73 -1.26 1.77 19.00
N TYR A 74 -0.43 1.71 17.96
CA TYR A 74 0.40 2.83 17.57
C TYR A 74 0.52 2.84 16.05
N THR A 75 0.69 4.03 15.50
CA THR A 75 0.96 4.26 14.08
C THR A 75 2.44 4.56 13.92
N ILE A 76 3.05 3.99 12.87
CA ILE A 76 4.43 4.27 12.46
C ILE A 76 4.39 5.04 11.15
N ASN A 77 5.11 6.16 11.09
CA ASN A 77 5.33 6.91 9.87
C ASN A 77 6.82 6.78 9.48
N GLY A 78 7.07 6.32 8.26
CA GLY A 78 8.42 6.19 7.69
C GLY A 78 8.58 7.18 6.54
N ILE A 79 9.50 8.13 6.68
CA ILE A 79 9.71 9.19 5.71
C ILE A 79 11.07 9.01 5.05
N THR A 80 11.08 9.00 3.71
CA THR A 80 12.31 8.94 2.92
C THR A 80 12.17 9.76 1.64
N ARG A 81 13.31 10.06 1.02
CA ARG A 81 13.36 10.78 -0.26
C ARG A 81 13.80 9.83 -1.36
N ILE A 82 12.96 9.69 -2.37
CA ILE A 82 13.24 8.87 -3.56
C ILE A 82 13.61 9.82 -4.71
N VAL A 83 14.69 9.52 -5.42
CA VAL A 83 15.11 10.25 -6.62
C VAL A 83 14.66 9.46 -7.85
N ALA A 84 13.38 9.57 -8.19
CA ALA A 84 12.75 8.91 -9.33
C ALA A 84 11.51 9.69 -9.79
N ASP A 85 10.99 9.36 -10.97
CA ASP A 85 9.71 9.90 -11.44
C ASP A 85 8.55 9.40 -10.57
N LEU A 86 7.58 10.27 -10.27
CA LEU A 86 6.46 9.94 -9.40
C LEU A 86 5.58 8.85 -10.02
N ASP A 87 5.26 8.95 -11.31
CA ASP A 87 4.37 7.97 -11.97
C ASP A 87 5.06 6.60 -12.05
N GLU A 88 6.36 6.56 -12.31
CA GLU A 88 7.16 5.32 -12.28
C GLU A 88 7.21 4.71 -10.88
N THR A 89 7.45 5.53 -9.86
CA THR A 89 7.47 5.10 -8.45
C THR A 89 6.12 4.52 -8.05
N MET A 90 5.03 5.23 -8.34
CA MET A 90 3.69 4.79 -7.96
C MET A 90 3.25 3.54 -8.73
N ARG A 91 3.61 3.41 -10.01
CA ARG A 91 3.36 2.19 -10.79
C ARG A 91 4.06 0.97 -10.18
N THR A 92 5.28 1.17 -9.70
CA THR A 92 6.05 0.11 -9.04
C THR A 92 5.40 -0.30 -7.72
N LEU A 93 4.97 0.65 -6.89
CA LEU A 93 4.41 0.38 -5.56
C LEU A 93 2.98 -0.18 -5.59
N TYR A 94 2.17 0.22 -6.59
CA TYR A 94 0.76 -0.14 -6.63
C TYR A 94 0.51 -1.60 -7.01
N CYS A 95 1.38 -2.26 -7.77
CA CYS A 95 1.27 -3.67 -8.18
C CYS A 95 -0.17 -4.13 -8.53
N ASP A 96 -0.61 -3.90 -9.77
CA ASP A 96 -1.96 -4.22 -10.24
C ASP A 96 -2.17 -5.71 -10.57
N ASN A 97 -1.11 -6.52 -10.52
CA ASN A 97 -1.14 -7.95 -10.78
C ASN A 97 -0.28 -8.73 -9.78
N SER A 98 -0.60 -10.01 -9.58
CA SER A 98 0.05 -10.87 -8.57
C SER A 98 1.55 -11.08 -8.81
N THR A 99 2.00 -11.09 -10.06
CA THR A 99 3.44 -11.25 -10.38
C THR A 99 4.23 -10.06 -9.86
N SER A 100 3.85 -8.84 -10.27
CA SER A 100 4.50 -7.61 -9.81
C SER A 100 4.46 -7.45 -8.28
N LEU A 101 3.34 -7.87 -7.65
CA LEU A 101 3.20 -7.85 -6.20
C LEU A 101 4.19 -8.79 -5.53
N SER A 102 4.27 -10.04 -6.00
CA SER A 102 5.18 -11.04 -5.44
C SER A 102 6.64 -10.63 -5.63
N ASP A 103 7.00 -10.14 -6.82
CA ASP A 103 8.36 -9.68 -7.13
C ASP A 103 8.78 -8.52 -6.23
N LEU A 104 7.90 -7.53 -6.01
CA LEU A 104 8.19 -6.39 -5.15
C LEU A 104 8.33 -6.82 -3.69
N PHE A 105 7.36 -7.57 -3.15
CA PHE A 105 7.36 -7.93 -1.73
C PHE A 105 8.45 -8.94 -1.38
N SER A 106 8.82 -9.83 -2.31
CA SER A 106 9.98 -10.73 -2.12
C SER A 106 11.29 -9.94 -2.04
N GLN A 107 11.43 -8.85 -2.81
CA GLN A 107 12.61 -7.98 -2.71
C GLN A 107 12.62 -7.13 -1.43
N LEU A 108 11.46 -6.62 -1.01
CA LEU A 108 11.35 -5.76 0.18
C LEU A 108 11.41 -6.54 1.50
N HIS A 109 10.95 -7.79 1.49
CA HIS A 109 10.72 -8.59 2.70
C HIS A 109 11.15 -10.05 2.52
N ASP A 110 12.33 -10.28 1.93
CA ASP A 110 12.86 -11.61 1.56
C ASP A 110 12.64 -12.70 2.63
N ASP A 111 13.01 -12.41 3.89
CA ASP A 111 12.91 -13.39 4.99
C ASP A 111 11.48 -13.56 5.56
N ALA A 112 10.59 -12.59 5.31
CA ALA A 112 9.29 -12.49 5.98
C ALA A 112 8.09 -12.70 5.06
N PHE A 113 8.18 -12.29 3.79
CA PHE A 113 7.09 -12.45 2.84
C PHE A 113 6.95 -13.93 2.46
N ALA A 114 5.74 -14.46 2.61
CA ALA A 114 5.45 -15.86 2.31
C ALA A 114 4.74 -16.01 0.96
N ASP A 115 3.72 -15.19 0.71
CA ASP A 115 2.90 -15.24 -0.50
C ASP A 115 2.02 -13.99 -0.61
N GLY A 116 1.56 -13.66 -1.81
CA GLY A 116 0.60 -12.61 -2.04
C GLY A 116 -0.04 -12.67 -3.42
N ALA A 117 -1.28 -12.20 -3.50
CA ALA A 117 -2.02 -12.18 -4.75
C ALA A 117 -3.00 -11.01 -4.85
N VAL A 118 -3.13 -10.46 -6.05
CA VAL A 118 -4.18 -9.50 -6.38
C VAL A 118 -5.47 -10.27 -6.65
N LEU A 119 -6.46 -10.08 -5.78
CA LEU A 119 -7.77 -10.71 -5.89
C LEU A 119 -8.68 -9.96 -6.86
N ALA A 120 -8.64 -8.64 -6.85
CA ALA A 120 -9.36 -7.78 -7.79
C ALA A 120 -8.59 -6.49 -8.03
N ALA A 121 -8.42 -6.10 -9.29
CA ALA A 121 -7.98 -4.76 -9.66
C ALA A 121 -9.21 -4.00 -10.19
N LEU A 122 -9.62 -2.93 -9.50
CA LEU A 122 -10.78 -2.16 -9.92
C LEU A 122 -10.39 -1.23 -11.07
N PRO A 123 -11.33 -0.92 -11.99
CA PRO A 123 -11.08 0.05 -13.05
C PRO A 123 -10.62 1.39 -12.46
N GLY A 124 -9.52 1.95 -13.00
CA GLY A 124 -9.02 3.25 -12.57
C GLY A 124 -10.06 4.35 -12.82
N LYS A 125 -10.26 5.22 -11.83
CA LYS A 125 -11.13 6.39 -11.96
C LYS A 125 -10.28 7.62 -12.23
N ARG A 126 -10.66 8.40 -13.24
CA ARG A 126 -10.08 9.72 -13.49
C ARG A 126 -11.11 10.76 -13.11
N ASP A 127 -10.68 11.78 -12.38
CA ASP A 127 -11.57 12.91 -12.13
C ASP A 127 -11.84 13.69 -13.45
N PRO A 128 -12.94 14.43 -13.53
CA PRO A 128 -13.27 15.21 -14.73
C PRO A 128 -12.21 16.25 -15.10
N SER A 129 -11.39 16.68 -14.14
CA SER A 129 -10.30 17.63 -14.39
C SER A 129 -9.07 16.98 -15.02
N GLY A 130 -8.98 15.64 -15.01
CA GLY A 130 -7.85 14.89 -15.56
C GLY A 130 -6.60 14.87 -14.68
N ILE A 131 -6.59 15.63 -13.58
CA ILE A 131 -5.48 15.88 -12.65
C ILE A 131 -5.34 14.72 -11.66
N CYS A 132 -6.45 14.09 -11.30
CA CYS A 132 -6.52 13.09 -10.25
C CYS A 132 -6.84 11.71 -10.83
N ARG A 133 -5.97 10.75 -10.56
CA ARG A 133 -6.15 9.34 -10.91
C ARG A 133 -6.27 8.52 -9.64
N GLU A 134 -7.34 7.77 -9.54
CA GLU A 134 -7.60 6.86 -8.43
C GLU A 134 -7.44 5.42 -8.93
N GLN A 135 -6.77 4.60 -8.13
CA GLN A 135 -6.61 3.18 -8.36
C GLN A 135 -6.94 2.44 -7.08
N CYS A 136 -7.69 1.34 -7.19
CA CYS A 136 -8.10 0.54 -6.04
C CYS A 136 -7.99 -0.95 -6.35
N SER A 137 -7.40 -1.73 -5.46
CA SER A 137 -7.27 -3.17 -5.62
C SER A 137 -7.47 -3.90 -4.29
N ILE A 138 -7.89 -5.15 -4.36
CA ILE A 138 -8.00 -6.05 -3.21
C ILE A 138 -6.87 -7.07 -3.32
N LYS A 139 -6.08 -7.21 -2.26
CA LYS A 139 -4.90 -8.08 -2.22
C LYS A 139 -4.95 -9.00 -1.01
N THR A 140 -4.34 -10.17 -1.16
CA THR A 140 -3.93 -11.00 -0.04
C THR A 140 -2.42 -10.88 0.13
N LEU A 141 -1.97 -10.74 1.38
CA LEU A 141 -0.57 -10.67 1.74
C LEU A 141 -0.32 -11.61 2.91
N SER A 142 0.71 -12.43 2.82
CA SER A 142 1.06 -13.40 3.85
C SER A 142 2.48 -13.18 4.33
N PHE A 143 2.65 -13.03 5.64
CA PHE A 143 3.97 -12.82 6.25
C PHE A 143 4.24 -13.83 7.37
N ARG A 144 5.47 -14.34 7.44
CA ARG A 144 5.98 -15.14 8.54
C ARG A 144 6.34 -14.22 9.71
N PRO A 145 5.92 -14.53 10.94
CA PRO A 145 6.33 -13.74 12.09
C PRO A 145 7.85 -13.85 12.32
N PHE A 146 8.48 -12.75 12.71
CA PHE A 146 9.91 -12.73 13.02
C PHE A 146 10.22 -13.74 14.15
N ASN A 147 11.16 -14.65 13.90
CA ASN A 147 11.59 -15.72 14.82
C ASN A 147 10.54 -16.78 15.22
N ALA A 148 9.40 -16.88 14.52
CA ALA A 148 8.43 -17.94 14.80
C ALA A 148 8.43 -19.01 13.71
N MET A 149 8.44 -20.29 14.11
CA MET A 149 8.16 -21.45 13.23
C MET A 149 6.67 -21.58 12.88
N ASP A 150 5.86 -20.58 13.25
CA ASP A 150 4.42 -20.58 13.04
C ASP A 150 4.04 -20.41 11.57
N LYS A 151 2.79 -20.79 11.25
CA LYS A 151 2.19 -20.55 9.93
C LYS A 151 2.18 -19.05 9.61
N ALA A 152 2.42 -18.72 8.35
CA ALA A 152 2.32 -17.35 7.86
C ALA A 152 0.94 -16.76 8.19
N ARG A 153 0.92 -15.49 8.60
CA ARG A 153 -0.31 -14.73 8.86
C ARG A 153 -0.76 -14.10 7.54
N GLN A 154 -1.98 -14.40 7.14
CA GLN A 154 -2.59 -13.88 5.93
C GLN A 154 -3.49 -12.67 6.26
N TYR A 155 -3.37 -11.64 5.45
CA TYR A 155 -4.14 -10.40 5.52
C TYR A 155 -4.85 -10.18 4.19
N THR A 156 -6.11 -9.76 4.24
CA THR A 156 -6.81 -9.22 3.07
C THR A 156 -6.87 -7.72 3.19
N VAL A 157 -6.31 -7.01 2.23
CA VAL A 157 -6.19 -5.55 2.24
C VAL A 157 -6.87 -4.94 1.03
N VAL A 158 -7.47 -3.77 1.22
CA VAL A 158 -7.88 -2.89 0.14
C VAL A 158 -6.80 -1.83 -0.02
N ASP A 159 -6.09 -1.88 -1.15
CA ASP A 159 -5.05 -0.93 -1.49
C ASP A 159 -5.63 0.17 -2.39
N TYR A 160 -5.59 1.41 -1.90
CA TYR A 160 -6.17 2.57 -2.56
C TYR A 160 -5.10 3.64 -2.73
N CYS A 161 -4.95 4.09 -3.96
CA CYS A 161 -4.00 5.10 -4.36
C CYS A 161 -4.72 6.26 -5.04
N THR A 162 -4.28 7.48 -4.75
CA THR A 162 -4.65 8.67 -5.51
C THR A 162 -3.39 9.39 -5.94
N ILE A 163 -3.22 9.57 -7.25
CA ILE A 163 -2.12 10.33 -7.84
C ILE A 163 -2.69 11.64 -8.35
N ARG A 164 -2.15 12.75 -7.87
CA ARG A 164 -2.46 14.09 -8.38
C ARG A 164 -1.26 14.63 -9.15
N THR A 165 -1.41 14.72 -10.46
CA THR A 165 -0.41 15.36 -11.31
C THR A 165 -0.73 16.84 -11.35
N GLY A 166 0.07 17.71 -10.72
CA GLY A 166 -0.13 19.17 -10.72
C GLY A 166 0.00 19.85 -12.09
N LYS A 167 -0.19 19.13 -13.20
CA LYS A 167 -0.19 19.64 -14.57
C LYS A 167 -1.63 19.87 -14.99
N THR A 168 -2.10 21.11 -14.89
CA THR A 168 -3.17 21.61 -15.75
C THR A 168 -2.57 21.80 -17.13
N ASP A 169 -3.12 21.16 -18.16
CA ASP A 169 -2.71 21.34 -19.57
C ASP A 169 -3.12 22.71 -20.15
N GLU A 170 -3.42 23.70 -19.30
CA GLU A 170 -3.83 25.04 -19.75
C GLU A 170 -2.80 26.09 -19.33
N GLY A 171 -2.24 26.75 -20.34
CA GLY A 171 -1.32 27.85 -20.16
C GLY A 171 -1.95 29.01 -19.38
N GLY A 172 -1.20 29.50 -18.40
CA GLY A 172 -1.34 30.85 -17.87
C GLY A 172 -2.52 31.07 -16.92
N SER A 173 -2.27 30.93 -15.62
CA SER A 173 -2.30 32.09 -14.71
C SER A 173 -1.78 31.70 -13.33
N VAL A 174 -0.97 32.60 -12.79
CA VAL A 174 -0.53 32.60 -11.41
C VAL A 174 -1.72 33.02 -10.56
N ASP A 175 -2.50 32.07 -10.07
CA ASP A 175 -3.28 32.16 -8.82
C ASP A 175 -4.20 30.95 -8.69
N ALA A 176 -3.76 29.96 -7.91
CA ALA A 176 -4.67 29.09 -7.17
C ALA A 176 -3.85 28.43 -6.06
N THR A 177 -3.92 29.01 -4.86
CA THR A 177 -3.95 28.21 -3.63
C THR A 177 -5.11 27.21 -3.76
N ASP A 178 -4.85 26.08 -4.43
CA ASP A 178 -5.85 25.04 -4.64
C ASP A 178 -6.03 24.26 -3.33
N ASN A 179 -6.75 24.90 -2.42
CA ASN A 179 -7.06 24.43 -1.08
C ASN A 179 -8.31 23.53 -1.08
N ARG A 180 -8.58 22.81 -2.18
CA ARG A 180 -9.78 21.98 -2.34
C ARG A 180 -9.76 20.66 -1.55
N LEU A 181 -8.70 20.41 -0.78
CA LEU A 181 -8.69 19.36 0.26
C LEU A 181 -8.94 19.92 1.67
N GLY A 182 -9.00 21.25 1.86
CA GLY A 182 -9.06 21.86 3.19
C GLY A 182 -7.86 21.51 4.08
N ILE A 183 -6.75 21.03 3.49
CA ILE A 183 -5.52 20.72 4.22
C ILE A 183 -4.64 21.96 4.12
N GLN A 184 -4.69 22.79 5.17
CA GLN A 184 -3.71 23.83 5.40
C GLN A 184 -2.46 23.16 5.98
N LEU A 185 -1.34 23.21 5.25
CA LEU A 185 0.00 22.92 5.78
C LEU A 185 0.47 24.10 6.63
#